data_AF-W9TA31-F1
#
_entry.id   AF-W9TA31-F1
#
_cell.length_a   1.000
_cell.length_b   1.000
_cell.length_c   1.000
_cell.angle_alpha   90.00
_cell.angle_beta   90.00
_cell.angle_gamma   90.00
#
_symmetry.space_group_name_H-M   'P 1'
#
loop_
_entity.id
_entity.type
_entity.pdbx_description
1 polymer ?
#
loop_
_entity_poly.entity_id
_entity_poly.type
_entity_poly.pdbx_seq_one_letter_code
_entity_poly.pdbx_strand_id
1 'polypeptide(L)'
;MVVDVANSPSFEDRAVLEFFETSCRNLLATEAEAGVEHHVALSVVGADRLPQSGYFRAKVAQENLIKASKQPYTLLRSTQFFEFIASIVESGADGDTIRLSPALMQPVAADDVAAVLADLAVGAPLNGTVEVAGPDRFPLDELARKFLAARADKRRVIADVHAHYFGNALDDRSLVAGASPRIGPTRFQNWLSRSSARG
;
A
#
# COMPACT_ATOMS: atom_id res chain seq x y z
N MET A 1 -6.35 -21.42 8.12
CA MET A 1 -5.95 -20.22 7.34
C MET A 1 -5.24 -19.25 8.27
N VAL A 2 -4.28 -18.48 7.74
CA VAL A 2 -3.75 -17.26 8.37
C VAL A 2 -3.93 -16.07 7.42
N VAL A 3 -4.25 -14.91 7.98
CA VAL A 3 -4.29 -13.61 7.27
C VAL A 3 -3.22 -12.71 7.86
N ASP A 4 -2.12 -12.51 7.14
CA ASP A 4 -0.98 -11.68 7.50
C ASP A 4 -1.18 -10.24 6.97
N VAL A 5 -1.58 -9.36 7.89
CA VAL A 5 -1.65 -7.91 7.70
C VAL A 5 -0.66 -7.19 8.63
N ALA A 6 0.41 -7.87 9.03
CA ALA A 6 1.43 -7.28 9.89
C ALA A 6 2.05 -6.04 9.23
N ASN A 7 2.33 -5.02 10.05
CA ASN A 7 3.01 -3.82 9.61
C ASN A 7 4.09 -3.45 10.62
N SER A 8 5.25 -3.03 10.12
CA SER A 8 6.37 -2.64 10.98
C SER A 8 6.02 -1.36 11.76
N PRO A 9 6.33 -1.29 13.07
CA PRO A 9 6.20 -0.05 13.84
C PRO A 9 7.29 0.98 13.51
N SER A 10 8.33 0.57 12.77
CA SER A 10 9.43 1.43 12.32
C SER A 10 9.56 1.39 10.79
N PHE A 11 9.89 2.54 10.20
CA PHE A 11 10.19 2.69 8.78
C PHE A 11 11.70 2.84 8.51
N GLU A 12 12.54 2.70 9.52
CA GLU A 12 14.00 2.65 9.34
C GLU A 12 14.36 1.38 8.54
N ASP A 13 15.22 1.55 7.53
CA ASP A 13 15.49 0.56 6.49
C ASP A 13 15.89 -0.82 7.03
N ARG A 14 16.74 -0.89 8.06
CA ARG A 14 17.14 -2.17 8.65
C ARG A 14 16.03 -2.74 9.52
N ALA A 15 15.44 -1.93 10.40
CA ALA A 15 14.39 -2.36 11.31
C ALA A 15 13.14 -2.89 10.57
N VAL A 16 12.74 -2.25 9.48
CA VAL A 16 11.58 -2.68 8.68
C VAL A 16 11.84 -4.00 7.97
N LEU A 17 13.06 -4.22 7.46
CA LEU A 17 13.45 -5.48 6.84
C LEU A 17 13.49 -6.62 7.87
N GLU A 18 14.18 -6.41 8.99
CA GLU A 18 14.27 -7.38 10.10
C GLU A 18 12.88 -7.78 10.61
N PHE A 19 11.96 -6.81 10.74
CA PHE A 19 10.58 -7.06 11.16
C PHE A 19 9.85 -8.02 10.20
N PHE A 20 9.84 -7.71 8.89
CA PHE A 20 9.09 -8.50 7.93
C PHE A 20 9.71 -9.88 7.71
N GLU A 21 11.03 -10.01 7.72
CA GLU A 21 11.67 -11.32 7.62
C GLU A 21 11.40 -12.20 8.86
N THR A 22 11.52 -11.62 10.06
CA THR A 22 11.36 -12.37 11.31
C THR A 22 9.91 -12.80 11.51
N SER A 23 8.96 -11.87 11.39
CA SER A 23 7.53 -12.15 11.56
C SER A 23 7.03 -13.19 10.55
N CYS A 24 7.40 -13.05 9.27
CA CYS A 24 7.00 -13.97 8.22
C CYS A 24 7.56 -15.38 8.44
N ARG A 25 8.85 -15.52 8.80
CA ARG A 25 9.43 -16.84 9.12
C ARG A 25 8.74 -17.52 10.29
N ASN A 26 8.40 -16.76 11.34
CA ASN A 26 7.70 -17.29 12.50
C ASN A 26 6.30 -17.79 12.13
N LEU A 27 5.53 -16.98 11.38
CA LEU A 27 4.19 -17.37 10.91
C LEU A 27 4.26 -18.63 10.06
N LEU A 28 5.12 -18.68 9.04
CA LEU A 28 5.24 -19.83 8.14
C LEU A 28 5.67 -21.12 8.87
N ALA A 29 6.54 -21.02 9.88
CA ALA A 29 6.94 -22.18 10.67
C ALA A 29 5.77 -22.72 11.50
N THR A 30 5.06 -21.85 12.21
CA THR A 30 3.90 -22.26 13.03
C THR A 30 2.72 -22.73 12.18
N GLU A 31 2.49 -22.14 11.02
CA GLU A 31 1.47 -22.55 10.07
C GLU A 31 1.68 -23.99 9.59
N ALA A 32 2.93 -24.35 9.28
CA ALA A 32 3.27 -25.70 8.85
C ALA A 32 3.01 -26.74 9.97
N GLU A 33 3.34 -26.41 11.22
CA GLU A 33 3.07 -27.28 12.37
C GLU A 33 1.56 -27.42 12.66
N ALA A 34 0.80 -26.34 12.48
CA ALA A 34 -0.63 -26.29 12.71
C ALA A 34 -1.47 -26.87 11.56
N GLY A 35 -0.84 -27.27 10.45
CA GLY A 35 -1.54 -27.77 9.27
C GLY A 35 -2.44 -26.70 8.61
N VAL A 36 -2.02 -25.43 8.65
CA VAL A 36 -2.72 -24.37 7.94
C VAL A 36 -2.68 -24.69 6.45
N GLU A 37 -3.79 -24.48 5.73
CA GLU A 37 -3.89 -24.80 4.30
C GLU A 37 -3.87 -23.56 3.41
N HIS A 38 -3.85 -22.36 4.00
CA HIS A 38 -3.90 -21.11 3.25
C HIS A 38 -3.31 -19.93 4.03
N HIS A 39 -2.23 -19.35 3.51
CA HIS A 39 -1.62 -18.11 3.96
C HIS A 39 -2.02 -16.95 3.03
N VAL A 40 -2.74 -15.95 3.54
CA VAL A 40 -3.06 -14.74 2.78
C VAL A 40 -2.26 -13.58 3.34
N ALA A 41 -1.42 -12.94 2.52
CA ALA A 41 -0.66 -11.77 2.97
C ALA A 41 -1.00 -10.51 2.17
N LEU A 42 -1.15 -9.41 2.88
CA LEU A 42 -1.29 -8.09 2.28
C LEU A 42 0.10 -7.53 1.95
N SER A 43 0.27 -7.09 0.71
CA SER A 43 1.47 -6.43 0.18
C SER A 43 1.09 -5.15 -0.59
N VAL A 44 2.05 -4.55 -1.27
CA VAL A 44 1.92 -3.25 -1.94
C VAL A 44 2.13 -3.38 -3.44
N VAL A 45 1.23 -2.79 -4.21
CA VAL A 45 1.37 -2.63 -5.65
C VAL A 45 2.65 -1.85 -5.96
N GLY A 46 3.51 -2.45 -6.77
CA GLY A 46 4.79 -1.84 -7.15
C GLY A 46 5.90 -1.90 -6.13
N ALA A 47 5.80 -2.77 -5.11
CA ALA A 47 6.88 -3.02 -4.16
C ALA A 47 8.23 -3.28 -4.85
N ASP A 48 8.22 -3.97 -5.99
CA ASP A 48 9.39 -4.30 -6.82
C ASP A 48 9.85 -3.19 -7.77
N ARG A 49 9.10 -2.09 -7.89
CA ARG A 49 9.39 -0.97 -8.80
C ARG A 49 10.06 0.22 -8.11
N LEU A 50 10.03 0.28 -6.78
CA LEU A 50 10.53 1.41 -5.98
C LEU A 50 11.62 0.97 -4.99
N PRO A 51 12.80 0.55 -5.50
CA PRO A 51 13.83 -0.11 -4.70
C PRO A 51 14.54 0.81 -3.71
N GLN A 52 14.41 2.14 -3.82
CA GLN A 52 15.04 3.06 -2.85
C GLN A 52 14.26 3.12 -1.53
N SER A 53 13.01 2.65 -1.49
CA SER A 53 12.23 2.60 -0.24
C SER A 53 12.55 1.32 0.54
N GLY A 54 13.11 1.45 1.75
CA GLY A 54 13.37 0.30 2.63
C GLY A 54 12.12 -0.50 2.95
N TYR A 55 10.99 0.18 3.14
CA TYR A 55 9.69 -0.48 3.34
C TYR A 55 9.31 -1.36 2.14
N PHE A 56 9.48 -0.87 0.91
CA PHE A 56 9.11 -1.62 -0.29
C PHE A 56 10.04 -2.82 -0.49
N ARG A 57 11.34 -2.65 -0.25
CA ARG A 57 12.29 -3.77 -0.23
C ARG A 57 11.90 -4.82 0.81
N ALA A 58 11.46 -4.42 2.00
CA ALA A 58 11.04 -5.34 3.05
C ALA A 58 9.75 -6.11 2.68
N LYS A 59 8.77 -5.45 2.04
CA LYS A 59 7.58 -6.14 1.50
C LYS A 59 7.95 -7.15 0.40
N VAL A 60 8.90 -6.81 -0.49
CA VAL A 60 9.41 -7.77 -1.48
C VAL A 60 10.10 -8.96 -0.79
N ALA A 61 10.87 -8.73 0.27
CA ALA A 61 11.49 -9.80 1.05
C ALA A 61 10.44 -10.74 1.67
N GLN A 62 9.39 -10.19 2.28
CA GLN A 62 8.25 -10.98 2.80
C GLN A 62 7.59 -11.81 1.69
N GLU A 63 7.27 -11.21 0.55
CA GLU A 63 6.68 -11.93 -0.57
C GLU A 63 7.56 -13.09 -1.05
N ASN A 64 8.88 -12.90 -1.12
CA ASN A 64 9.82 -13.93 -1.54
C ASN A 64 9.88 -15.09 -0.53
N LEU A 65 9.81 -14.80 0.77
CA LEU A 65 9.73 -15.83 1.80
C LEU A 65 8.46 -16.67 1.67
N ILE A 66 7.31 -16.02 1.46
CA ILE A 66 6.02 -16.70 1.25
C ILE A 66 6.07 -17.57 -0.01
N LYS A 67 6.54 -17.02 -1.15
CA LYS A 67 6.65 -17.75 -2.42
C LYS A 67 7.60 -18.94 -2.35
N ALA A 68 8.68 -18.83 -1.57
CA ALA A 68 9.65 -19.91 -1.37
C ALA A 68 9.19 -20.95 -0.35
N SER A 69 8.14 -20.66 0.42
CA SER A 69 7.55 -21.61 1.35
C SER A 69 6.79 -22.72 0.60
N LYS A 70 6.59 -23.87 1.24
CA LYS A 70 5.69 -24.92 0.73
C LYS A 70 4.22 -24.69 1.11
N GLN A 71 3.94 -23.58 1.79
CA GLN A 71 2.64 -23.22 2.30
C GLN A 71 1.77 -22.70 1.15
N PRO A 72 0.56 -23.26 0.91
CA PRO A 72 -0.32 -22.68 -0.09
C PRO A 72 -0.71 -21.25 0.28
N TYR A 73 -0.67 -20.33 -0.68
CA TYR A 73 -0.77 -18.91 -0.38
C TYR A 73 -1.59 -18.09 -1.38
N THR A 74 -1.97 -16.88 -0.98
CA THR A 74 -2.39 -15.81 -1.88
C THR A 74 -1.76 -14.50 -1.42
N LEU A 75 -1.07 -13.80 -2.32
CA LEU A 75 -0.56 -12.44 -2.05
C LEU A 75 -1.56 -11.43 -2.60
N LEU A 76 -2.08 -10.54 -1.76
CA LEU A 76 -2.86 -9.40 -2.21
C LEU A 76 -1.99 -8.15 -2.20
N ARG A 77 -1.62 -7.62 -3.36
CA ARG A 77 -0.99 -6.31 -3.47
C ARG A 77 -2.06 -5.23 -3.56
N SER A 78 -2.04 -4.28 -2.64
CA SER A 78 -2.94 -3.12 -2.67
C SER A 78 -2.21 -1.86 -3.14
N THR A 79 -2.93 -0.97 -3.83
CA THR A 79 -2.46 0.41 -4.00
C THR A 79 -2.50 1.17 -2.66
N GLN A 80 -1.93 2.37 -2.63
CA GLN A 80 -1.80 3.17 -1.42
C GLN A 80 -3.16 3.52 -0.83
N PHE A 81 -3.28 3.42 0.49
CA PHE A 81 -4.55 3.66 1.18
C PHE A 81 -4.88 5.14 1.25
N PHE A 82 -6.16 5.50 1.15
CA PHE A 82 -6.62 6.86 1.43
C PHE A 82 -6.21 7.32 2.83
N GLU A 83 -6.20 6.40 3.79
CA GLU A 83 -5.79 6.60 5.19
C GLU A 83 -4.33 7.08 5.32
N PHE A 84 -3.48 6.80 4.34
CA PHE A 84 -2.08 7.24 4.34
C PHE A 84 -1.83 8.53 3.56
N ILE A 85 -2.84 9.12 2.92
CA ILE A 85 -2.68 10.35 2.13
C ILE A 85 -2.12 11.48 2.99
N ALA A 86 -2.54 11.62 4.25
CA ALA A 86 -2.02 12.66 5.14
C ALA A 86 -0.49 12.59 5.28
N SER A 87 0.04 11.39 5.58
CA SER A 87 1.48 11.16 5.71
C SER A 87 2.22 11.31 4.39
N ILE A 88 1.61 10.90 3.27
CA ILE A 88 2.20 11.08 1.93
C ILE A 88 2.29 12.57 1.59
N VAL A 89 1.23 13.35 1.84
CA VAL A 89 1.22 14.80 1.62
C VAL A 89 2.28 15.48 2.49
N GLU A 90 2.35 15.12 3.77
CA GLU A 90 3.32 15.71 4.71
C GLU A 90 4.77 15.34 4.35
N SER A 91 5.00 14.19 3.71
CA SER A 91 6.36 13.83 3.25
C SER A 91 6.94 14.79 2.20
N GLY A 92 6.08 15.55 1.51
CA GLY A 92 6.48 16.61 0.58
C GLY A 92 6.58 18.00 1.22
N ALA A 93 6.42 18.14 2.54
CA ALA A 93 6.44 19.46 3.18
C ALA A 93 7.81 20.14 3.07
N ASP A 94 7.78 21.39 2.59
CA ASP A 94 8.91 22.30 2.47
C ASP A 94 8.44 23.70 2.88
N GLY A 95 8.57 23.99 4.18
CA GLY A 95 8.01 25.17 4.82
C GLY A 95 6.49 25.27 4.61
N ASP A 96 6.03 26.38 4.02
CA ASP A 96 4.62 26.63 3.72
C ASP A 96 4.15 26.02 2.38
N THR A 97 4.97 25.15 1.80
CA THR A 97 4.67 24.47 0.53
C THR A 97 4.70 22.96 0.68
N ILE A 98 3.99 22.27 -0.21
CA ILE A 98 4.04 20.82 -0.38
C ILE A 98 4.56 20.56 -1.80
N ARG A 99 5.74 19.96 -1.93
CA ARG A 99 6.36 19.60 -3.22
C ARG A 99 6.15 18.11 -3.48
N LEU A 100 5.39 17.78 -4.52
CA LEU A 100 5.06 16.39 -4.85
C LEU A 100 5.20 16.14 -6.35
N SER A 101 5.49 14.89 -6.69
CA SER A 101 5.53 14.44 -8.08
C SER A 101 4.15 14.59 -8.73
N PRO A 102 4.08 14.99 -10.02
CA PRO A 102 2.83 14.94 -10.79
C PRO A 102 2.49 13.53 -11.32
N ALA A 103 3.29 12.51 -11.00
CA ALA A 103 3.04 11.14 -11.43
C ALA A 103 1.71 10.60 -10.89
N LEU A 104 1.11 9.69 -11.65
CA LEU A 104 -0.16 9.06 -11.26
C LEU A 104 -0.03 8.17 -10.02
N MET A 105 -1.06 8.23 -9.18
CA MET A 105 -1.35 7.25 -8.12
C MET A 105 -2.82 6.81 -8.19
N GLN A 106 -3.13 5.60 -7.71
CA GLN A 106 -4.47 5.02 -7.74
C GLN A 106 -4.93 4.59 -6.33
N PRO A 107 -5.22 5.52 -5.41
CA PRO A 107 -5.38 5.16 -4.01
C PRO A 107 -6.71 4.45 -3.74
N VAL A 108 -6.74 3.58 -2.73
CA VAL A 108 -7.87 2.69 -2.39
C VAL A 108 -8.31 2.91 -0.94
N ALA A 109 -9.58 2.65 -0.61
CA ALA A 109 -10.03 2.66 0.78
C ALA A 109 -9.59 1.38 1.51
N ALA A 110 -9.17 1.50 2.77
CA ALA A 110 -8.85 0.33 3.59
C ALA A 110 -10.03 -0.66 3.70
N ASP A 111 -11.26 -0.16 3.79
CA ASP A 111 -12.48 -0.99 3.82
C ASP A 111 -12.63 -1.87 2.55
N ASP A 112 -12.32 -1.31 1.38
CA ASP A 112 -12.39 -2.04 0.10
C ASP A 112 -11.31 -3.15 0.05
N VAL A 113 -10.11 -2.86 0.58
CA VAL A 113 -9.03 -3.85 0.68
C VAL A 113 -9.37 -4.96 1.67
N ALA A 114 -9.97 -4.61 2.81
CA ALA A 114 -10.42 -5.57 3.81
C ALA A 114 -11.49 -6.51 3.25
N ALA A 115 -12.43 -6.01 2.45
CA ALA A 115 -13.42 -6.84 1.76
C ALA A 115 -12.75 -7.84 0.80
N VAL A 116 -11.78 -7.38 -0.01
CA VAL A 116 -11.04 -8.28 -0.92
C VAL A 116 -10.19 -9.30 -0.15
N LEU A 117 -9.57 -8.91 0.96
CA LEU A 117 -8.84 -9.83 1.83
C LEU A 117 -9.77 -10.90 2.40
N ALA A 118 -10.95 -10.53 2.88
CA ALA A 118 -11.94 -11.46 3.41
C ALA A 118 -12.39 -12.47 2.33
N ASP A 119 -12.64 -12.02 1.11
CA ASP A 119 -13.00 -12.90 -0.02
C ASP A 119 -11.88 -13.88 -0.37
N LEU A 120 -10.62 -13.40 -0.40
CA LEU A 120 -9.46 -14.25 -0.70
C LEU A 120 -9.18 -15.24 0.42
N ALA A 121 -9.37 -14.81 1.67
CA ALA A 121 -9.22 -15.61 2.87
C ALA A 121 -10.15 -16.84 2.88
N VAL A 122 -11.43 -16.66 2.56
CA VAL A 122 -12.39 -17.78 2.54
C VAL A 122 -12.36 -18.60 1.25
N GLY A 123 -11.57 -18.19 0.26
CA GLY A 123 -11.41 -18.88 -1.01
C GLY A 123 -10.32 -19.95 -0.99
N ALA A 124 -10.12 -20.62 -2.13
CA ALA A 124 -8.98 -21.52 -2.30
C ALA A 124 -7.67 -20.71 -2.49
N PRO A 125 -6.51 -21.24 -2.02
CA PRO A 125 -5.21 -20.63 -2.29
C PRO A 125 -4.95 -20.54 -3.79
N LEU A 126 -4.52 -19.36 -4.24
CA LEU A 126 -4.24 -19.10 -5.66
C LEU A 126 -2.80 -19.44 -6.03
N ASN A 127 -1.92 -19.60 -5.04
CA ASN A 127 -0.47 -19.73 -5.19
C ASN A 127 0.11 -18.66 -6.12
N GLY A 128 -0.37 -17.43 -5.94
CA GLY A 128 -0.06 -16.31 -6.81
C GLY A 128 -0.41 -14.96 -6.19
N THR A 129 -0.28 -13.93 -7.01
CA THR A 129 -0.51 -12.54 -6.61
C THR A 129 -1.73 -11.96 -7.29
N VAL A 130 -2.59 -11.32 -6.51
CA VAL A 130 -3.74 -10.54 -6.96
C VAL A 130 -3.49 -9.09 -6.60
N GLU A 131 -3.96 -8.15 -7.41
CA GLU A 131 -3.91 -6.72 -7.09
C GLU A 131 -5.31 -6.19 -6.75
N VAL A 132 -5.37 -5.24 -5.81
CA VAL A 132 -6.57 -4.42 -5.53
C VAL A 132 -6.19 -2.95 -5.64
N ALA A 133 -7.06 -2.17 -6.27
CA ALA A 133 -6.86 -0.75 -6.48
C ALA A 133 -8.15 0.04 -6.28
N GLY A 134 -8.03 1.34 -6.03
CA GLY A 134 -9.20 2.21 -6.02
C GLY A 134 -9.71 2.49 -7.43
N PRO A 135 -10.89 3.12 -7.53
CA PRO A 135 -11.57 3.32 -8.82
C PRO A 135 -10.93 4.43 -9.66
N ASP A 136 -10.19 5.34 -9.04
CA ASP A 136 -9.73 6.58 -9.67
C ASP A 136 -8.21 6.74 -9.60
N ARG A 137 -7.65 7.30 -10.67
CA ARG A 137 -6.23 7.67 -10.77
C ARG A 137 -6.11 9.19 -10.72
N PHE A 138 -5.09 9.68 -10.01
CA PHE A 138 -4.83 11.11 -9.87
C PHE A 138 -3.34 11.37 -9.97
N PRO A 139 -2.90 12.49 -10.56
CA PRO A 139 -1.61 13.08 -10.24
C PRO A 139 -1.50 13.26 -8.73
N LEU A 140 -0.37 12.85 -8.13
CA LEU A 140 -0.19 12.89 -6.68
C LEU A 140 -0.30 14.33 -6.12
N ASP A 141 0.22 15.33 -6.83
CA ASP A 141 0.08 16.75 -6.47
C ASP A 141 -1.39 17.22 -6.50
N GLU A 142 -2.20 16.77 -7.48
CA GLU A 142 -3.62 17.09 -7.53
C GLU A 142 -4.42 16.44 -6.40
N LEU A 143 -4.09 15.19 -6.05
CA LEU A 143 -4.69 14.52 -4.92
C LEU A 143 -4.40 15.29 -3.62
N ALA A 144 -3.16 15.75 -3.45
CA ALA A 144 -2.75 16.58 -2.31
C ALA A 144 -3.53 17.90 -2.26
N ARG A 145 -3.71 18.59 -3.40
CA ARG A 145 -4.53 19.83 -3.44
C ARG A 145 -5.96 19.57 -2.96
N LYS A 146 -6.59 18.48 -3.43
CA LYS A 146 -7.94 18.09 -3.01
C LYS A 146 -7.99 17.76 -1.51
N PHE A 147 -7.00 17.03 -1.00
CA PHE A 147 -6.90 16.68 0.41
C PHE A 147 -6.74 17.91 1.32
N LEU A 148 -5.82 18.82 0.99
CA LEU A 148 -5.57 20.05 1.76
C LEU A 148 -6.78 20.98 1.73
N ALA A 149 -7.41 21.16 0.56
CA ALA A 149 -8.62 21.96 0.43
C ALA A 149 -9.77 21.45 1.32
N ALA A 150 -9.96 20.12 1.39
CA ALA A 150 -10.97 19.51 2.25
C ALA A 150 -10.69 19.71 3.76
N ARG A 151 -9.44 20.01 4.13
CA ARG A 151 -9.03 20.28 5.52
C ARG A 151 -8.80 21.77 5.82
N ALA A 152 -9.14 22.66 4.89
CA ALA A 152 -8.86 24.09 4.98
C ALA A 152 -7.38 24.44 5.25
N ASP A 153 -6.46 23.54 4.86
CA ASP A 153 -5.02 23.80 4.90
C ASP A 153 -4.63 24.67 3.70
N LYS A 154 -3.91 25.76 3.97
CA LYS A 154 -3.57 26.80 2.99
C LYS A 154 -2.19 26.62 2.37
N ARG A 155 -1.42 25.60 2.78
CA ARG A 155 -0.10 25.32 2.19
C ARG A 155 -0.22 25.09 0.68
N ARG A 156 0.71 25.66 -0.09
CA ARG A 156 0.66 25.62 -1.55
C ARG A 156 1.28 24.33 -2.08
N VAL A 157 0.56 23.60 -2.92
CA VAL A 157 1.10 22.42 -3.60
C VAL A 157 1.83 22.80 -4.89
N ILE A 158 3.11 22.44 -4.97
CA ILE A 158 3.97 22.61 -6.13
C ILE A 158 4.18 21.24 -6.78
N ALA A 159 3.82 21.13 -8.05
CA ALA A 159 4.18 19.97 -8.86
C ALA A 159 5.67 20.01 -9.18
N ASP A 160 6.40 18.96 -8.81
CA ASP A 160 7.85 18.88 -9.00
C ASP A 160 8.21 17.49 -9.55
N VAL A 161 8.65 17.45 -10.81
CA VAL A 161 9.04 16.20 -11.48
C VAL A 161 10.28 15.54 -10.88
N HIS A 162 11.03 16.26 -10.03
CA HIS A 162 12.18 15.74 -9.29
C HIS A 162 11.86 15.40 -7.84
N ALA A 163 10.63 15.65 -7.37
CA ALA A 163 10.23 15.26 -6.02
C ALA A 163 10.22 13.73 -5.88
N HIS A 164 10.84 13.25 -4.81
CA HIS A 164 10.94 11.83 -4.52
C HIS A 164 9.83 11.37 -3.57
N TYR A 165 9.27 10.20 -3.85
CA TYR A 165 8.35 9.48 -2.97
C TYR A 165 9.15 8.46 -2.15
N PHE A 166 9.39 8.79 -0.88
CA PHE A 166 10.21 7.98 0.03
C PHE A 166 11.53 7.54 -0.62
N GLY A 167 12.25 8.50 -1.21
CA GLY A 167 13.54 8.28 -1.87
C GLY A 167 13.46 7.86 -3.35
N ASN A 168 12.28 7.60 -3.90
CA ASN A 168 12.14 7.14 -5.29
C ASN A 168 11.60 8.23 -6.22
N ALA A 169 12.18 8.36 -7.40
CA ALA A 169 11.51 9.03 -8.51
C ALA A 169 10.30 8.19 -8.96
N LEU A 170 9.22 8.86 -9.36
CA LEU A 170 7.98 8.22 -9.79
C LEU A 170 7.75 8.41 -11.29
N ASP A 171 7.15 7.39 -11.90
CA ASP A 171 6.45 7.48 -13.18
C ASP A 171 4.96 7.10 -13.00
N ASP A 172 4.17 7.25 -14.07
CA ASP A 172 2.72 6.99 -14.06
C ASP A 172 2.33 5.51 -13.81
N ARG A 173 3.31 4.61 -13.73
CA ARG A 173 3.09 3.19 -13.44
C ARG A 173 3.52 2.83 -12.02
N SER A 174 4.25 3.69 -11.32
CA SER A 174 4.88 3.39 -10.05
C SER A 174 3.86 3.08 -8.94
N LEU A 175 2.84 3.93 -8.79
CA LEU A 175 1.82 3.87 -7.73
C LEU A 175 0.42 3.52 -8.27
N VAL A 176 0.40 2.82 -9.40
CA VAL A 176 -0.82 2.42 -10.11
C VAL A 176 -0.78 0.90 -10.30
N ALA A 177 -1.95 0.27 -10.20
CA ALA A 177 -2.07 -1.17 -10.43
C ALA A 177 -1.86 -1.54 -11.90
N GLY A 178 -1.56 -2.81 -12.13
CA GLY A 178 -1.37 -3.42 -13.43
C GLY A 178 -2.67 -3.55 -14.24
N ALA A 179 -2.70 -4.51 -15.17
CA ALA A 179 -3.76 -4.60 -16.18
C ALA A 179 -5.12 -5.05 -15.63
N SER A 180 -5.13 -5.90 -14.60
CA SER A 180 -6.36 -6.58 -14.14
C SER A 180 -6.51 -6.60 -12.60
N PRO A 181 -6.46 -5.45 -11.91
CA PRO A 181 -6.73 -5.40 -10.48
C PRO A 181 -8.22 -5.60 -10.19
N ARG A 182 -8.53 -6.10 -8.99
CA ARG A 182 -9.85 -5.88 -8.40
C ARG A 182 -10.01 -4.39 -8.10
N ILE A 183 -11.14 -3.80 -8.47
CA ILE A 183 -11.41 -2.38 -8.24
C ILE A 183 -12.34 -2.21 -7.04
N GLY A 184 -11.86 -1.53 -6.01
CA GLY A 184 -12.66 -1.09 -4.88
C GLY A 184 -13.69 -0.03 -5.32
N PRO A 185 -14.94 -0.07 -4.81
CA PRO A 185 -15.98 0.86 -5.23
C PRO A 185 -15.84 2.27 -4.62
N THR A 186 -15.04 2.45 -3.57
CA THR A 186 -15.00 3.69 -2.80
C THR A 186 -14.19 4.77 -3.53
N ARG A 187 -14.89 5.82 -3.98
CA ARG A 187 -14.27 7.01 -4.58
C ARG A 187 -13.70 7.95 -3.53
N PHE A 188 -12.63 8.67 -3.87
CA PHE A 188 -11.91 9.55 -2.94
C PHE A 188 -12.81 10.61 -2.29
N GLN A 189 -13.72 11.25 -3.03
CA GLN A 189 -14.66 12.25 -2.49
C GLN A 189 -15.64 11.66 -1.46
N ASN A 190 -16.10 10.43 -1.70
CA ASN A 190 -17.00 9.73 -0.78
C ASN A 190 -16.27 9.37 0.51
N TRP A 191 -15.01 8.92 0.40
CA TRP A 191 -14.16 8.66 1.55
C TRP A 191 -13.91 9.93 2.37
N LEU A 192 -13.49 11.03 1.74
CA LEU A 192 -13.26 12.32 2.42
C LEU A 192 -14.48 12.80 3.22
N SER A 193 -15.68 12.69 2.64
CA SER A 193 -16.93 13.14 3.28
C SER A 193 -17.34 12.29 4.48
N ARG A 194 -16.95 11.01 4.52
CA ARG A 194 -17.20 10.11 5.67
C ARG A 194 -16.20 10.35 6.79
N SER A 195 -14.96 10.71 6.45
CA SER A 195 -13.89 10.98 7.41
C SER A 195 -14.10 12.30 8.16
N SER A 196 -14.66 13.32 7.49
CA SER A 196 -15.01 14.60 8.14
C SER A 196 -16.19 14.49 9.10
N ALA A 197 -17.08 13.52 8.90
CA ALA A 197 -18.22 13.27 9.79
C ALA A 197 -17.86 12.51 11.08
N ARG A 198 -16.63 11.98 11.17
CA ARG A 198 -16.11 11.27 12.36
C ARG A 198 -15.04 12.06 13.12
N GLY A 199 -14.78 13.31 12.72
CA GLY A 199 -13.78 14.21 13.32
C GLY A 199 -14.39 15.28 14.20
#